data_AF-A0A258R2R0-F1
#
_entry.id   AF-A0A258R2R0-F1
#
_cell.length_a   1.000
_cell.length_b   1.000
_cell.length_c   1.000
_cell.angle_alpha   90.00
_cell.angle_beta   90.00
_cell.angle_gamma   90.00
#
_symmetry.space_group_name_H-M   'P 1'
#
loop_
_entity.id
_entity.type
_entity.pdbx_description
1 polymer ?
#
loop_
_entity_poly.entity_id
_entity_poly.type
_entity_poly.pdbx_seq_one_letter_code
_entity_poly.pdbx_strand_id
1 'polypeptide(L)'
;MQDPVAMGIGERLFVNNCAACHGSDAHGSKGFPNLTDNDWLHGGDHATIIKTITEGRIGVMPPMVAAVGDAKDVHNVAQYVLSLSGSTHDAAAAAAGQPKFAVCAGCHGPDGKGNQAIGAPNLTDKIWLHGFGEDAIAAMVNNGKTNVMPAHGQRLMPEQIHVLAAYVMSLSRSTTTAAAAP
;
A
#
# COMPACT_ATOMS: atom_id res chain seq x y z
N MET A 1 24.02 11.24 2.51
CA MET A 1 25.09 10.64 1.68
C MET A 1 24.85 9.14 1.65
N GLN A 2 24.73 8.54 0.47
CA GLN A 2 24.59 7.10 0.29
C GLN A 2 26.00 6.51 0.25
N ASP A 3 26.41 5.82 1.32
CA ASP A 3 27.68 5.07 1.34
C ASP A 3 27.54 3.85 0.41
N PRO A 4 28.34 3.73 -0.67
CA PRO A 4 28.25 2.62 -1.62
C PRO A 4 28.40 1.25 -0.96
N VAL A 5 29.23 1.13 0.08
CA VAL A 5 29.44 -0.14 0.78
C VAL A 5 28.18 -0.52 1.54
N ALA A 6 27.57 0.42 2.25
CA ALA A 6 26.32 0.21 2.97
C ALA A 6 25.17 -0.16 2.02
N MET A 7 25.06 0.51 0.87
CA MET A 7 24.02 0.18 -0.13
C MET A 7 24.22 -1.22 -0.72
N GLY A 8 25.45 -1.62 -1.03
CA GLY A 8 25.72 -2.98 -1.50
C GLY A 8 25.46 -4.06 -0.44
N ILE A 9 25.57 -3.75 0.85
CA ILE A 9 25.14 -4.66 1.94
C ILE A 9 23.61 -4.71 2.00
N GLY A 10 22.94 -3.55 1.96
CA GLY A 10 21.48 -3.46 2.00
C GLY A 10 20.80 -4.20 0.84
N GLU A 11 21.35 -4.09 -0.38
CA GLU A 11 20.90 -4.84 -1.55
C GLU A 11 20.99 -6.35 -1.33
N ARG A 12 22.14 -6.85 -0.84
CA ARG A 12 22.30 -8.27 -0.53
C ARG A 12 21.33 -8.75 0.54
N LEU A 13 21.08 -7.93 1.57
CA LEU A 13 20.07 -8.25 2.59
C LEU A 13 18.67 -8.30 1.96
N PHE A 14 18.33 -7.36 1.08
CA PHE A 14 17.05 -7.30 0.41
C PHE A 14 16.80 -8.52 -0.48
N VAL A 15 17.76 -8.86 -1.35
CA VAL A 15 17.66 -10.02 -2.26
C VAL A 15 17.45 -11.31 -1.48
N ASN A 16 18.15 -11.50 -0.36
CA ASN A 16 18.08 -12.73 0.42
C ASN A 16 16.82 -12.84 1.32
N ASN A 17 16.19 -11.74 1.68
CA ASN A 17 15.14 -11.74 2.71
C ASN A 17 13.79 -11.17 2.26
N CYS A 18 13.75 -10.35 1.21
CA CYS A 18 12.59 -9.54 0.85
C CYS A 18 12.13 -9.76 -0.60
N ALA A 19 13.05 -10.05 -1.52
CA ALA A 19 12.77 -10.15 -2.95
C ALA A 19 11.76 -11.24 -3.34
N ALA A 20 11.61 -12.30 -2.52
CA ALA A 20 10.62 -13.35 -2.77
C ALA A 20 9.16 -12.81 -2.79
N CYS A 21 8.90 -11.71 -2.08
CA CYS A 21 7.59 -11.07 -2.01
C CYS A 21 7.57 -9.73 -2.75
N HIS A 22 8.58 -8.90 -2.52
CA HIS A 22 8.65 -7.56 -3.09
C HIS A 22 9.31 -7.50 -4.48
N GLY A 23 9.68 -8.64 -5.07
CA GLY A 23 10.39 -8.69 -6.35
C GLY A 23 11.87 -8.40 -6.22
N SER A 24 12.68 -8.92 -7.15
CA SER A 24 14.14 -8.69 -7.18
C SER A 24 14.51 -7.24 -7.44
N ASP A 25 13.64 -6.50 -8.14
CA ASP A 25 13.76 -5.08 -8.45
C ASP A 25 12.93 -4.20 -7.49
N ALA A 26 12.37 -4.79 -6.43
CA ALA A 26 11.54 -4.14 -5.43
C ALA A 26 10.22 -3.53 -5.94
N HIS A 27 9.78 -3.82 -7.17
CA HIS A 27 8.53 -3.29 -7.73
C HIS A 27 7.26 -4.00 -7.22
N GLY A 28 7.43 -5.01 -6.38
CA GLY A 28 6.32 -5.75 -5.79
C GLY A 28 5.60 -6.63 -6.81
N SER A 29 4.39 -7.02 -6.44
CA SER A 29 3.46 -7.77 -7.29
C SER A 29 2.05 -7.65 -6.70
N LYS A 30 1.04 -8.32 -7.28
CA LYS A 30 -0.32 -8.28 -6.72
C LYS A 30 -0.30 -8.76 -5.26
N GLY A 31 -0.65 -7.86 -4.35
CA GLY A 31 -0.67 -8.08 -2.90
C GLY A 31 0.62 -7.70 -2.17
N PHE A 32 1.69 -7.33 -2.89
CA PHE A 32 2.97 -6.92 -2.31
C PHE A 32 3.37 -5.52 -2.80
N PRO A 33 3.54 -4.54 -1.90
CA PRO A 33 3.81 -3.16 -2.28
C PRO A 33 5.07 -3.00 -3.13
N ASN A 34 5.00 -2.06 -4.06
CA ASN A 34 6.15 -1.50 -4.73
C ASN A 34 6.92 -0.61 -3.74
N LEU A 35 8.20 -0.90 -3.54
CA LEU A 35 9.04 -0.14 -2.59
C LEU A 35 9.87 0.95 -3.30
N THR A 36 9.74 1.08 -4.62
CA THR A 36 10.46 2.07 -5.45
C THR A 36 9.62 3.32 -5.74
N ASP A 37 8.33 3.31 -5.42
CA ASP A 37 7.46 4.47 -5.58
C ASP A 37 7.35 5.29 -4.28
N ASN A 38 6.43 6.25 -4.30
CA ASN A 38 6.19 7.17 -3.19
C ASN A 38 4.88 6.89 -2.45
N ASP A 39 4.21 5.76 -2.71
CA ASP A 39 2.97 5.36 -2.03
C ASP A 39 3.27 4.41 -0.86
N TRP A 40 3.29 4.98 0.33
CA TRP A 40 3.64 4.25 1.54
C TRP A 40 2.42 4.02 2.41
N LEU A 41 2.00 2.76 2.54
CA LEU A 41 0.88 2.37 3.41
C LEU A 41 1.08 2.77 4.87
N HIS A 42 2.30 2.68 5.41
CA HIS A 42 2.58 2.98 6.82
C HIS A 42 3.47 4.20 7.03
N GLY A 43 3.91 4.87 5.96
CA GLY A 43 4.93 5.93 5.97
C GLY A 43 6.29 5.46 5.44
N GLY A 44 6.99 6.35 4.73
CA GLY A 44 8.24 6.06 4.01
C GLY A 44 9.49 6.71 4.61
N ASP A 45 9.41 7.27 5.82
CA ASP A 45 10.58 7.77 6.53
C ASP A 45 11.42 6.61 7.12
N HIS A 46 12.70 6.87 7.36
CA HIS A 46 13.65 5.84 7.78
C HIS A 46 13.25 5.12 9.07
N ALA A 47 12.73 5.85 10.06
CA ALA A 47 12.33 5.27 11.33
C ALA A 47 11.10 4.36 11.18
N THR A 48 10.14 4.78 10.36
CA THR A 48 8.96 3.97 10.03
C THR A 48 9.31 2.71 9.25
N ILE A 49 10.27 2.78 8.31
CA ILE A 49 10.75 1.60 7.58
C ILE A 49 11.47 0.63 8.53
N ILE A 50 12.34 1.12 9.42
CA ILE A 50 12.98 0.29 10.47
C ILE A 50 11.92 -0.41 11.31
N LYS A 51 10.91 0.32 11.79
CA LYS A 51 9.82 -0.25 12.59
C LYS A 51 9.07 -1.33 11.83
N THR A 52 8.71 -1.06 10.57
CA THR A 52 8.02 -2.03 9.69
C THR A 52 8.84 -3.30 9.51
N ILE A 53 10.14 -3.20 9.24
CA ILE A 53 11.00 -4.38 9.08
C ILE A 53 11.16 -5.13 10.40
N THR A 54 11.32 -4.42 11.51
CA THR A 54 11.57 -5.01 12.83
C THR A 54 10.35 -5.75 13.36
N GLU A 55 9.19 -5.08 13.38
CA GLU A 55 7.96 -5.53 14.05
C GLU A 55 6.98 -6.21 13.09
N GLY A 56 7.19 -6.06 11.78
CA GLY A 56 6.21 -6.46 10.78
C GLY A 56 5.02 -5.50 10.72
N ARG A 57 4.05 -5.81 9.86
CA ARG A 57 2.78 -5.09 9.72
C ARG A 57 1.65 -6.06 9.44
N ILE A 58 0.48 -5.77 10.00
CA ILE A 58 -0.76 -6.48 9.70
C ILE A 58 -1.79 -5.43 9.29
N GLY A 59 -2.11 -5.39 8.01
CA GLY A 59 -3.18 -4.54 7.47
C GLY A 59 -4.47 -5.35 7.40
N VAL A 60 -5.55 -4.83 7.98
CA VAL A 60 -6.86 -5.51 8.01
C VAL A 60 -7.92 -4.59 7.44
N MET A 61 -8.54 -5.03 6.35
CA MET A 61 -9.83 -4.54 5.88
C MET A 61 -10.86 -5.63 6.16
N PRO A 62 -11.81 -5.44 7.10
CA PRO A 62 -12.83 -6.43 7.36
C PRO A 62 -13.81 -6.53 6.16
N PRO A 63 -14.59 -7.61 6.04
CA PRO A 63 -15.75 -7.64 5.16
C PRO A 63 -16.70 -6.48 5.49
N MET A 64 -17.01 -5.64 4.50
CA MET A 64 -17.81 -4.42 4.65
C MET A 64 -19.23 -4.55 4.08
N VAL A 65 -19.55 -5.64 3.38
CA VAL A 65 -20.86 -5.83 2.73
C VAL A 65 -22.04 -5.57 3.68
N ALA A 66 -22.00 -6.08 4.91
CA ALA A 66 -23.06 -5.88 5.89
C ALA A 66 -23.24 -4.41 6.31
N ALA A 67 -22.16 -3.61 6.26
CA ALA A 67 -22.20 -2.18 6.57
C ALA A 67 -22.60 -1.33 5.35
N VAL A 68 -22.33 -1.80 4.13
CA VAL A 68 -22.64 -1.11 2.88
C VAL A 68 -24.10 -1.30 2.48
N GLY A 69 -24.60 -2.55 2.53
CA GLY A 69 -25.96 -2.92 2.15
C GLY A 69 -26.00 -4.16 1.25
N ASP A 70 -26.74 -4.07 0.15
CA ASP A 70 -26.90 -5.17 -0.81
C ASP A 70 -25.85 -5.12 -1.94
N ALA A 71 -25.96 -6.05 -2.90
CA ALA A 71 -25.05 -6.10 -4.05
C ALA A 71 -25.09 -4.83 -4.92
N LYS A 72 -26.25 -4.15 -5.00
CA LYS A 72 -26.38 -2.90 -5.74
C LYS A 72 -25.64 -1.77 -5.00
N ASP A 73 -25.73 -1.74 -3.68
CA ASP A 73 -24.97 -0.79 -2.86
C ASP A 73 -23.45 -1.03 -2.96
N VAL A 74 -23.01 -2.29 -3.01
CA VAL A 74 -21.60 -2.64 -3.25
C VAL A 74 -21.12 -2.17 -4.63
N HIS A 75 -21.94 -2.37 -5.67
CA HIS A 75 -21.67 -1.82 -7.00
C HIS A 75 -21.54 -0.28 -6.97
N ASN A 76 -22.51 0.41 -6.37
CA ASN A 76 -22.53 1.86 -6.29
C ASN A 76 -21.28 2.41 -5.57
N VAL A 77 -20.91 1.84 -4.41
CA VAL A 77 -19.72 2.29 -3.67
C VAL A 77 -18.43 1.96 -4.43
N ALA A 78 -18.37 0.85 -5.17
CA ALA A 78 -17.22 0.53 -6.01
C ALA A 78 -17.05 1.58 -7.13
N GLN A 79 -18.14 2.01 -7.76
CA GLN A 79 -18.14 3.09 -8.76
C GLN A 79 -17.72 4.43 -8.14
N TYR A 80 -18.15 4.73 -6.91
CA TYR A 80 -17.69 5.92 -6.19
C TYR A 80 -16.18 5.85 -5.90
N VAL A 81 -15.66 4.71 -5.45
CA VAL A 81 -14.22 4.53 -5.20
C VAL A 81 -13.41 4.71 -6.50
N LEU A 82 -13.88 4.18 -7.64
CA LEU A 82 -13.24 4.44 -8.94
C LEU A 82 -13.23 5.93 -9.31
N SER A 83 -14.27 6.68 -8.92
CA SER A 83 -14.33 8.13 -9.15
C SER A 83 -13.28 8.90 -8.35
N LEU A 84 -12.89 8.43 -7.16
CA LEU A 84 -11.88 9.08 -6.31
C LEU A 84 -10.50 9.12 -6.96
N SER A 85 -10.15 8.08 -7.73
CA SER A 85 -8.89 8.00 -8.48
C SER A 85 -8.96 8.65 -9.87
N GLY A 86 -10.10 9.26 -10.22
CA GLY A 86 -10.37 9.77 -11.57
C GLY A 86 -10.41 8.67 -12.64
N SER A 87 -10.68 7.42 -12.25
CA SER A 87 -10.82 6.31 -13.19
C SER A 87 -12.18 6.34 -13.87
N THR A 88 -12.30 5.66 -15.02
CA THR A 88 -13.60 5.48 -15.69
C THR A 88 -14.59 4.79 -14.76
N HIS A 89 -15.77 5.37 -14.63
CA HIS A 89 -16.84 4.91 -13.74
C HIS A 89 -18.22 5.30 -14.29
N ASP A 90 -19.27 4.67 -13.77
CA ASP A 90 -20.66 5.08 -13.96
C ASP A 90 -20.98 6.22 -12.98
N ALA A 91 -21.24 7.41 -13.51
CA ALA A 91 -21.49 8.62 -12.72
C ALA A 91 -22.76 8.53 -11.87
N ALA A 92 -23.82 7.86 -12.35
CA ALA A 92 -25.06 7.72 -11.59
C ALA A 92 -24.89 6.75 -10.42
N ALA A 93 -24.19 5.63 -10.65
CA ALA A 93 -23.85 4.68 -9.61
C ALA A 93 -22.88 5.30 -8.57
N ALA A 94 -21.88 6.06 -9.02
CA ALA A 94 -20.96 6.76 -8.13
C ALA A 94 -21.67 7.79 -7.25
N ALA A 95 -22.61 8.56 -7.81
CA ALA A 95 -23.43 9.50 -7.02
C ALA A 95 -24.29 8.78 -5.97
N ALA A 96 -24.84 7.61 -6.32
CA ALA A 96 -25.58 6.76 -5.37
C ALA A 96 -24.66 6.12 -4.30
N GLY A 97 -23.39 5.87 -4.65
CA GLY A 97 -22.39 5.25 -3.78
C GLY A 97 -21.71 6.21 -2.80
N GLN A 98 -21.61 7.50 -3.15
CA GLN A 98 -21.01 8.53 -2.31
C GLN A 98 -21.50 8.51 -0.84
N PRO A 99 -22.82 8.53 -0.53
CA PRO A 99 -23.27 8.49 0.86
C PRO A 99 -22.91 7.18 1.58
N LYS A 100 -22.75 6.06 0.84
CA LYS A 100 -22.36 4.76 1.40
C LYS A 100 -20.89 4.72 1.80
N PHE A 101 -20.04 5.55 1.19
CA PHE A 101 -18.62 5.64 1.54
C PHE A 101 -18.36 6.11 2.98
N ALA A 102 -19.37 6.66 3.67
CA ALA A 102 -19.24 7.09 5.07
C ALA A 102 -18.70 5.99 6.01
N VAL A 103 -19.01 4.71 5.75
CA VAL A 103 -18.47 3.59 6.54
C VAL A 103 -17.00 3.31 6.24
N CYS A 104 -16.54 3.63 5.02
CA CYS A 104 -15.16 3.48 4.58
C CYS A 104 -14.27 4.61 5.12
N ALA A 105 -14.84 5.80 5.27
CA ALA A 105 -14.15 7.01 5.71
C ALA A 105 -13.52 6.90 7.10
N GLY A 106 -14.03 6.00 7.96
CA GLY A 106 -13.45 5.74 9.29
C GLY A 106 -12.01 5.23 9.22
N CYS A 107 -11.64 4.54 8.14
CA CYS A 107 -10.29 4.03 7.93
C CYS A 107 -9.58 4.74 6.78
N HIS A 108 -10.27 4.98 5.66
CA HIS A 108 -9.67 5.59 4.47
C HIS A 108 -9.73 7.13 4.47
N GLY A 109 -10.26 7.73 5.52
CA GLY A 109 -10.46 9.18 5.59
C GLY A 109 -11.67 9.66 4.78
N PRO A 110 -12.20 10.86 5.10
CA PRO A 110 -13.39 11.41 4.46
C PRO A 110 -13.19 11.71 2.97
N ASP A 111 -11.96 11.94 2.54
CA ASP A 111 -11.57 12.17 1.14
C ASP A 111 -10.92 10.95 0.49
N GLY A 112 -10.89 9.80 1.18
CA GLY A 112 -10.32 8.56 0.65
C GLY A 112 -8.80 8.53 0.60
N LYS A 113 -8.08 9.49 1.21
CA LYS A 113 -6.61 9.55 1.17
C LYS A 113 -5.88 8.48 1.98
N GLY A 114 -6.60 7.60 2.66
CA GLY A 114 -6.04 6.55 3.48
C GLY A 114 -5.66 7.02 4.88
N ASN A 115 -5.05 6.11 5.63
CA ASN A 115 -4.57 6.37 6.98
C ASN A 115 -3.32 5.53 7.28
N GLN A 116 -2.16 6.20 7.28
CA GLN A 116 -0.88 5.54 7.47
C GLN A 116 -0.69 4.92 8.86
N ALA A 117 -1.41 5.42 9.87
CA ALA A 117 -1.33 4.87 11.22
C ALA A 117 -1.78 3.39 11.29
N ILE A 118 -2.69 3.00 10.40
CA ILE A 118 -3.26 1.64 10.34
C ILE A 118 -2.98 0.93 9.02
N GLY A 119 -2.29 1.56 8.07
CA GLY A 119 -2.00 0.95 6.76
C GLY A 119 -3.16 1.00 5.78
N ALA A 120 -4.17 1.86 6.02
CA ALA A 120 -5.29 1.98 5.09
C ALA A 120 -4.81 2.71 3.82
N PRO A 121 -4.92 2.09 2.64
CA PRO A 121 -4.39 2.67 1.40
C PRO A 121 -5.16 3.92 1.00
N ASN A 122 -4.45 4.77 0.26
CA ASN A 122 -5.04 5.87 -0.48
C ASN A 122 -5.87 5.31 -1.64
N LEU A 123 -7.13 5.76 -1.75
CA LEU A 123 -8.07 5.35 -2.79
C LEU A 123 -8.18 6.40 -3.90
N THR A 124 -7.49 7.54 -3.78
CA THR A 124 -7.53 8.64 -4.74
C THR A 124 -6.40 8.60 -5.77
N ASP A 125 -5.47 7.64 -5.66
CA ASP A 125 -4.40 7.46 -6.62
C ASP A 125 -4.66 6.27 -7.55
N LYS A 126 -3.68 5.95 -8.39
CA LYS A 126 -3.77 4.88 -9.38
C LYS A 126 -2.98 3.63 -8.98
N ILE A 127 -2.64 3.49 -7.70
CA ILE A 127 -1.81 2.41 -7.18
C ILE A 127 -2.71 1.38 -6.50
N TRP A 128 -2.90 0.24 -7.19
CA TRP A 128 -3.86 -0.78 -6.78
C TRP A 128 -3.15 -2.06 -6.34
N LEU A 129 -2.89 -2.18 -5.04
CA LEU A 129 -2.18 -3.33 -4.48
C LEU A 129 -2.88 -4.68 -4.75
N HIS A 130 -4.22 -4.70 -4.74
CA HIS A 130 -5.00 -5.93 -4.84
C HIS A 130 -5.75 -6.13 -6.15
N GLY A 131 -5.41 -5.34 -7.16
CA GLY A 131 -6.10 -5.32 -8.45
C GLY A 131 -6.99 -4.11 -8.60
N PHE A 132 -7.23 -3.75 -9.85
CA PHE A 132 -7.95 -2.58 -10.28
C PHE A 132 -9.30 -2.97 -10.90
N GLY A 133 -10.27 -2.04 -10.83
CA GLY A 133 -11.58 -2.18 -11.45
C GLY A 133 -12.69 -2.54 -10.46
N GLU A 134 -13.93 -2.43 -10.92
CA GLU A 134 -15.12 -2.65 -10.11
C GLU A 134 -15.10 -4.02 -9.42
N ASP A 135 -14.84 -5.10 -10.16
CA ASP A 135 -14.83 -6.45 -9.61
C ASP A 135 -13.83 -6.62 -8.47
N ALA A 136 -12.65 -6.00 -8.59
CA ALA A 136 -11.62 -6.05 -7.55
C ALA A 136 -12.07 -5.30 -6.30
N ILE A 137 -12.69 -4.13 -6.45
CA ILE A 137 -13.21 -3.32 -5.35
C ILE A 137 -14.40 -4.02 -4.68
N ALA A 138 -15.35 -4.54 -5.46
CA ALA A 138 -16.49 -5.28 -4.95
C ALA A 138 -16.05 -6.55 -4.21
N ALA A 139 -15.07 -7.30 -4.73
CA ALA A 139 -14.50 -8.44 -4.03
C ALA A 139 -13.83 -8.05 -2.71
N MET A 140 -13.14 -6.91 -2.67
CA MET A 140 -12.53 -6.38 -1.45
C MET A 140 -13.59 -5.98 -0.41
N VAL A 141 -14.64 -5.29 -0.82
CA VAL A 141 -15.76 -4.91 0.06
C VAL A 141 -16.49 -6.13 0.60
N ASN A 142 -16.70 -7.16 -0.24
CA ASN A 142 -17.43 -8.36 0.16
C ASN A 142 -16.63 -9.28 1.09
N ASN A 143 -15.35 -9.48 0.81
CA ASN A 143 -14.56 -10.52 1.47
C ASN A 143 -13.55 -9.95 2.47
N GLY A 144 -13.28 -8.66 2.44
CA GLY A 144 -12.18 -8.06 3.17
C GLY A 144 -10.81 -8.58 2.71
N LYS A 145 -9.77 -8.18 3.45
CA LYS A 145 -8.40 -8.63 3.25
C LYS A 145 -7.58 -8.49 4.53
N THR A 146 -6.75 -9.49 4.78
CA THR A 146 -5.64 -9.38 5.73
C THR A 146 -4.34 -9.52 4.96
N ASN A 147 -3.48 -8.50 5.06
CA ASN A 147 -2.11 -8.55 4.56
C ASN A 147 -1.15 -8.61 5.74
N VAL A 148 -0.06 -9.36 5.54
CA VAL A 148 0.98 -9.52 6.54
C VAL A 148 2.33 -9.26 5.90
N MET A 149 3.05 -8.29 6.45
CA MET A 149 4.49 -8.14 6.30
C MET A 149 5.12 -8.77 7.55
N PRO A 150 5.81 -9.93 7.44
CA PRO A 150 6.34 -10.63 8.61
C PRO A 150 7.40 -9.81 9.36
N ALA A 151 7.45 -9.95 10.68
CA ALA A 151 8.51 -9.36 11.49
C ALA A 151 9.87 -9.99 11.18
N HIS A 152 10.90 -9.17 10.95
CA HIS A 152 12.28 -9.63 10.74
C HIS A 152 13.20 -9.35 11.94
N GLY A 153 12.72 -8.73 13.02
CA GLY A 153 13.53 -8.42 14.20
C GLY A 153 14.14 -9.63 14.92
N GLN A 154 13.61 -10.84 14.71
CA GLN A 154 14.18 -12.09 15.23
C GLN A 154 15.14 -12.77 14.24
N ARG A 155 15.22 -12.28 13.00
CA ARG A 155 16.00 -12.87 11.91
C ARG A 155 17.23 -12.04 11.52
N LEU A 156 17.16 -10.72 11.73
CA LEU A 156 18.19 -9.76 11.36
C LEU A 156 18.63 -8.99 12.60
N MET A 157 19.92 -8.66 12.68
CA MET A 157 20.46 -7.79 13.72
C MET A 157 19.98 -6.34 13.53
N PRO A 158 19.88 -5.52 14.59
CA PRO A 158 19.46 -4.13 14.50
C PRO A 158 20.25 -3.33 13.44
N GLU A 159 21.57 -3.53 13.38
CA GLU A 159 22.45 -2.84 12.43
C GLU A 159 22.14 -3.26 10.98
N GLN A 160 21.82 -4.54 10.75
CA GLN A 160 21.40 -5.03 9.43
C GLN A 160 20.06 -4.42 9.03
N ILE A 161 19.12 -4.29 9.96
CA ILE A 161 17.82 -3.64 9.70
C ILE A 161 18.01 -2.17 9.36
N HIS A 162 18.91 -1.45 10.05
CA HIS A 162 19.20 -0.05 9.74
C HIS A 162 19.74 0.12 8.32
N VAL A 163 20.67 -0.73 7.90
CA VAL A 163 21.26 -0.71 6.55
C VAL A 163 20.21 -1.11 5.50
N LEU A 164 19.41 -2.14 5.77
CA LEU A 164 18.33 -2.58 4.88
C LEU A 164 17.26 -1.48 4.72
N ALA A 165 16.86 -0.83 5.81
CA ALA A 165 15.91 0.29 5.77
C ALA A 165 16.45 1.48 4.99
N ALA A 166 17.75 1.79 5.12
CA ALA A 166 18.39 2.84 4.34
C ALA A 166 18.40 2.50 2.84
N TYR A 167 18.65 1.23 2.49
CA TYR A 167 18.57 0.76 1.11
C TYR A 167 17.15 0.87 0.56
N VAL A 168 16.14 0.35 1.26
CA VAL A 168 14.72 0.46 0.85
C VAL A 168 14.30 1.92 0.65
N MET A 169 14.64 2.80 1.59
CA MET A 169 14.38 4.24 1.46
C MET A 169 15.12 4.89 0.28
N SER A 170 16.26 4.33 -0.14
CA SER A 170 17.00 4.85 -1.30
C SER A 170 16.30 4.52 -2.62
N LEU A 171 15.58 3.40 -2.70
CA LEU A 171 14.89 2.95 -3.91
C LEU A 171 13.82 3.96 -4.36
N SER A 172 13.04 4.48 -3.41
CA SER A 172 12.01 5.50 -3.68
C SER A 172 12.56 6.90 -3.97
N ARG A 173 13.79 7.20 -3.57
CA ARG A 173 14.44 8.50 -3.82
C ARG A 173 15.20 8.54 -5.15
N SER A 174 15.66 7.39 -5.62
CA SER A 174 16.33 7.26 -6.91
C SER A 174 15.35 7.46 -8.08
N THR A 175 14.11 7.03 -7.95
CA THR A 175 13.01 7.29 -8.91
C THR A 175 12.63 8.78 -8.98
N THR A 176 12.60 9.49 -7.84
CA THR A 176 12.40 10.96 -7.83
C THR A 176 13.52 11.70 -8.58
N THR A 177 14.76 11.21 -8.50
CA THR A 177 15.90 11.83 -9.18
C THR A 177 15.88 11.58 -10.69
N ALA A 178 15.46 10.38 -11.12
CA ALA A 178 15.31 10.05 -12.53
C ALA A 178 14.12 10.80 -13.20
N ALA A 179 13.04 11.07 -12.47
CA ALA A 179 11.89 11.84 -12.96
C ALA A 179 12.12 13.36 -12.98
N ALA A 180 13.22 13.86 -12.39
CA ALA A 180 13.56 15.28 -12.32
C ALA A 180 14.68 15.70 -13.30
N ALA A 181 15.14 14.80 -14.17
CA ALA A 181 16.03 15.16 -15.28
C ALA A 181 15.20 15.71 -16.46
N PRO A 182 15.50 16.93 -16.97
CA PRO A 182 14.79 17.53 -18.10
C PRO A 182 15.05 16.83 -19.44
#